data_AF-A0A4Q4SQB8-F1
#
_entry.id   AF-A0A4Q4SQB8-F1
#
_cell.length_a   1.000
_cell.length_b   1.000
_cell.length_c   1.000
_cell.angle_alpha   90.00
_cell.angle_beta   90.00
_cell.angle_gamma   90.00
#
_symmetry.space_group_name_H-M   'P 1'
#
loop_
_entity.id
_entity.type
_entity.pdbx_description
1 polymer ?
#
loop_
_entity_poly.entity_id
_entity_poly.type
_entity_poly.pdbx_seq_one_letter_code
_entity_poly.pdbx_strand_id
1 'polypeptide(L)'
;MSDGLNDARAMRVAEIMTDFRNLQHYLVQLRATPTAEEYYLEGYSLLRQCTSEAQTILQTPFSGSASSGSGDPESEKQQLRAIITDAAVRRFQCQRAYLRAHAGLRWMNSRNSILRGQKPNASHLGALQQADATMRNELLAISDAYVENTLRAADAAQGKWLNEDPSLAQIQQILMSRR
;
A
#
# COMPACT_ATOMS: atom_id res chain seq x y z
N MET A 1 -18.89 9.58 -28.45
CA MET A 1 -19.95 10.20 -27.64
C MET A 1 -19.74 9.70 -26.23
N SER A 2 -19.63 10.60 -25.25
CA SER A 2 -19.43 10.19 -23.87
C SER A 2 -20.60 9.34 -23.38
N ASP A 3 -20.29 8.30 -22.63
CA ASP A 3 -21.26 7.31 -22.13
C ASP A 3 -22.06 7.81 -20.92
N GLY A 4 -21.95 9.09 -20.56
CA GLY A 4 -22.61 9.69 -19.40
C GLY A 4 -22.06 9.25 -18.04
N LEU A 5 -20.93 8.50 -18.00
CA LEU A 5 -20.38 7.96 -16.75
C LEU A 5 -19.23 8.81 -16.17
N ASN A 6 -18.98 10.01 -16.68
CA ASN A 6 -17.88 10.86 -16.20
C ASN A 6 -18.05 11.25 -14.71
N ASP A 7 -19.27 11.48 -14.25
CA ASP A 7 -19.53 11.73 -12.82
C ASP A 7 -19.17 10.51 -11.96
N ALA A 8 -19.52 9.29 -12.39
CA ALA A 8 -19.15 8.06 -11.71
C ALA A 8 -17.62 7.88 -11.66
N ARG A 9 -16.93 8.18 -12.77
CA ARG A 9 -15.46 8.16 -12.81
C ARG A 9 -14.83 9.20 -11.89
N ALA A 10 -15.34 10.42 -11.86
CA ALA A 10 -14.85 11.48 -10.99
C ALA A 10 -15.03 11.11 -9.51
N MET A 11 -16.19 10.55 -9.14
CA MET A 11 -16.40 10.00 -7.80
C MET A 11 -15.40 8.88 -7.49
N ARG A 12 -15.17 7.96 -8.43
CA ARG A 12 -14.23 6.84 -8.23
C ARG A 12 -12.79 7.32 -8.02
N VAL A 13 -12.37 8.35 -8.76
CA VAL A 13 -11.07 9.01 -8.53
C VAL A 13 -10.99 9.53 -7.10
N ALA A 14 -12.01 10.26 -6.62
CA ALA A 14 -12.02 10.82 -5.27
C ALA A 14 -11.94 9.74 -4.18
N GLU A 15 -12.64 8.62 -4.35
CA GLU A 15 -12.59 7.48 -3.43
C GLU A 15 -11.19 6.87 -3.35
N ILE A 16 -10.59 6.54 -4.50
CA ILE A 16 -9.25 5.92 -4.56
C ILE A 16 -8.20 6.86 -3.96
N MET A 17 -8.28 8.16 -4.28
CA MET A 17 -7.35 9.17 -3.77
C MET A 17 -7.50 9.39 -2.26
N THR A 18 -8.72 9.29 -1.73
CA THR A 18 -8.97 9.36 -0.28
C THR A 18 -8.33 8.18 0.44
N ASP A 19 -8.54 6.96 -0.07
CA ASP A 19 -7.94 5.76 0.51
C ASP A 19 -6.40 5.79 0.42
N PHE A 20 -5.85 6.20 -0.73
CA PHE A 20 -4.41 6.40 -0.89
C PHE A 20 -3.86 7.40 0.13
N ARG A 21 -4.51 8.55 0.32
CA ARG A 21 -4.12 9.56 1.30
C ARG A 21 -4.15 9.02 2.73
N ASN A 22 -5.16 8.23 3.09
CA ASN A 22 -5.27 7.62 4.41
C ASN A 22 -4.12 6.63 4.67
N LEU A 23 -3.78 5.79 3.68
CA LEU A 23 -2.65 4.87 3.77
C LEU A 23 -1.32 5.61 3.89
N GLN A 24 -1.13 6.67 3.11
CA GLN A 24 0.05 7.53 3.19
C GLN A 24 0.22 8.15 4.58
N HIS A 25 -0.85 8.74 5.14
CA HIS A 25 -0.83 9.29 6.48
C HIS A 25 -0.41 8.26 7.52
N TYR A 26 -0.99 7.05 7.45
CA TYR A 26 -0.63 5.98 8.35
C TYR A 26 0.86 5.61 8.25
N LEU A 27 1.35 5.36 7.03
CA LEU A 27 2.73 4.92 6.78
C LEU A 27 3.78 5.94 7.20
N VAL A 28 3.49 7.24 7.07
CA VAL A 28 4.39 8.33 7.47
C VAL A 28 4.36 8.56 8.99
N GLN A 29 3.26 8.25 9.66
CA GLN A 29 3.14 8.35 11.11
C GLN A 29 3.77 7.17 11.86
N LEU A 30 4.21 6.12 11.16
CA LEU A 30 4.92 5.00 11.78
C LEU A 30 6.15 5.50 12.55
N ARG A 31 6.16 5.25 13.86
CA ARG A 31 7.30 5.54 14.74
C ARG A 31 7.81 4.23 15.33
N ALA A 32 8.93 3.75 14.80
CA ALA A 32 9.73 2.71 15.43
C ALA A 32 11.02 3.35 15.96
N THR A 33 11.31 3.13 17.24
CA THR A 33 12.50 3.70 17.91
C THR A 33 13.44 2.58 18.34
N PRO A 34 14.10 1.89 17.39
CA PRO A 34 15.06 0.84 17.73
C PRO A 34 16.28 1.43 18.43
N THR A 35 16.87 0.65 19.34
CA THR A 35 18.22 0.94 19.84
C THR A 35 19.26 0.72 18.74
N ALA A 36 20.50 1.19 18.95
CA ALA A 36 21.59 0.97 17.99
C ALA A 36 21.86 -0.52 17.70
N GLU A 37 21.75 -1.37 18.74
CA GLU A 37 21.90 -2.83 18.64
C GLU A 37 20.76 -3.46 17.80
N GLU A 38 19.58 -2.84 17.79
CA GLU A 38 18.39 -3.38 17.13
C GLU A 38 18.15 -2.81 15.73
N TYR A 39 18.87 -1.76 15.34
CA TYR A 39 18.61 -1.01 14.13
C TYR A 39 18.53 -1.91 12.88
N TYR A 40 19.41 -2.91 12.79
CA TYR A 40 19.51 -3.83 11.65
C TYR A 40 18.65 -5.08 11.77
N LEU A 41 17.85 -5.22 12.83
CA LEU A 41 16.92 -6.34 12.90
C LEU A 41 15.88 -6.23 11.78
N GLU A 42 15.46 -7.39 11.31
CA GLU A 42 14.63 -7.54 10.11
C GLU A 42 13.34 -6.70 10.21
N GLY A 43 12.61 -6.81 11.33
CA GLY A 43 11.35 -6.09 11.48
C GLY A 43 11.51 -4.56 11.53
N TYR A 44 12.58 -4.05 12.16
CA TYR A 44 12.86 -2.61 12.15
C TYR A 44 13.30 -2.12 10.77
N SER A 45 14.09 -2.91 10.05
CA SER A 45 14.49 -2.63 8.68
C SER A 45 13.29 -2.63 7.73
N LEU A 46 12.37 -3.57 7.89
CA LEU A 46 11.11 -3.65 7.17
C LEU A 46 10.23 -2.42 7.40
N LEU A 47 10.06 -1.98 8.65
CA LEU A 47 9.25 -0.80 8.96
C LEU A 47 9.80 0.45 8.26
N ARG A 48 11.12 0.66 8.31
CA ARG A 48 11.77 1.76 7.58
C ARG A 48 11.61 1.62 6.07
N GLN A 49 11.71 0.40 5.53
CA GLN A 49 11.48 0.15 4.11
C GLN A 49 10.06 0.53 3.70
N CYS A 50 9.05 0.22 4.52
CA CYS A 50 7.65 0.55 4.23
C CYS A 50 7.43 2.08 4.21
N THR A 51 8.01 2.82 5.15
CA THR A 51 7.96 4.29 5.15
C THR A 51 8.70 4.88 3.95
N SER A 52 9.86 4.33 3.58
CA SER A 52 10.61 4.75 2.38
C SER A 52 9.81 4.48 1.09
N GLU A 53 9.22 3.28 0.96
CA GLU A 53 8.36 2.91 -0.17
C GLU A 53 7.17 3.87 -0.30
N ALA A 54 6.51 4.23 0.81
CA ALA A 54 5.43 5.21 0.82
C ALA A 54 5.86 6.58 0.28
N GLN A 55 7.04 7.07 0.70
CA GLN A 55 7.61 8.33 0.22
C GLN A 55 7.95 8.28 -1.27
N THR A 56 8.54 7.18 -1.74
CA THR A 56 8.82 6.99 -3.17
C THR A 56 7.55 7.01 -4.01
N ILE A 57 6.47 6.35 -3.55
CA ILE A 57 5.18 6.36 -4.26
C ILE A 57 4.60 7.78 -4.33
N LEU A 58 4.74 8.57 -3.25
CA LEU A 58 4.27 9.96 -3.22
C LEU A 58 5.05 10.85 -4.18
N GLN A 59 6.36 10.66 -4.30
CA GLN A 59 7.24 11.42 -5.19
C GLN A 59 7.14 11.00 -6.66
N THR A 60 6.53 9.85 -6.95
CA THR A 60 6.39 9.37 -8.33
C THR A 60 5.47 10.31 -9.14
N PRO A 61 5.90 10.83 -10.30
CA PRO A 61 5.08 11.71 -11.11
C PRO A 61 3.85 10.98 -11.67
N PHE A 62 2.78 11.73 -11.96
CA PHE A 62 1.62 11.19 -12.64
C PHE A 62 1.99 10.79 -14.07
N SER A 63 1.66 9.55 -14.47
CA SER A 63 2.06 8.98 -15.76
C SER A 63 1.11 9.33 -16.92
N GLY A 64 0.05 10.10 -16.69
CA GLY A 64 -0.91 10.46 -17.73
C GLY A 64 -0.54 11.74 -18.48
N SER A 65 -0.79 11.73 -19.78
CA SER A 65 -0.74 12.91 -20.64
C SER A 65 -1.77 13.94 -20.18
N ALA A 66 -1.32 15.10 -19.71
CA ALA A 66 -2.18 16.26 -19.50
C ALA A 66 -2.49 16.91 -20.86
N SER A 67 -3.38 16.30 -21.65
CA SER A 67 -3.95 17.02 -22.80
C SER A 67 -4.96 18.02 -22.28
N SER A 68 -4.67 19.30 -22.46
CA SER A 68 -5.53 20.43 -22.07
C SER A 68 -6.93 20.25 -22.65
N GLY A 69 -7.92 20.22 -21.76
CA GLY A 69 -9.32 19.94 -22.06
C GLY A 69 -9.89 20.88 -23.12
N SER A 70 -10.31 20.31 -24.25
CA SER A 70 -11.09 21.00 -25.27
C SER A 70 -12.58 21.09 -24.91
N GLY A 71 -12.98 20.69 -23.70
CA GLY A 71 -14.39 20.53 -23.31
C GLY A 71 -15.06 19.31 -23.96
N ASP A 72 -14.29 18.47 -24.68
CA ASP A 72 -14.78 17.23 -25.27
C ASP A 72 -14.97 16.16 -24.17
N PRO A 73 -16.20 15.67 -23.96
CA PRO A 73 -16.46 14.71 -22.88
C PRO A 73 -15.85 13.34 -23.14
N GLU A 74 -15.44 13.02 -24.38
CA GLU A 74 -14.64 11.81 -24.67
C GLU A 74 -13.19 11.97 -24.22
N SER A 75 -12.58 13.14 -24.44
CA SER A 75 -11.26 13.49 -23.89
C SER A 75 -11.27 13.43 -22.35
N GLU A 76 -12.33 13.96 -21.72
CA GLU A 76 -12.49 13.90 -20.26
C GLU A 76 -12.59 12.45 -19.76
N LYS A 77 -13.37 11.61 -20.44
CA LYS A 77 -13.45 10.17 -20.13
C LYS A 77 -12.08 9.51 -20.16
N GLN A 78 -11.28 9.75 -21.20
CA GLN A 78 -9.94 9.18 -21.33
C GLN A 78 -9.01 9.65 -20.20
N GLN A 79 -9.07 10.94 -19.87
CA GLN A 79 -8.31 11.51 -18.77
C GLN A 79 -8.69 10.88 -17.42
N LEU A 80 -9.98 10.77 -17.12
CA LEU A 80 -10.45 10.18 -15.86
C LEU A 80 -10.05 8.69 -15.74
N ARG A 81 -10.12 7.91 -16.83
CA ARG A 81 -9.65 6.52 -16.84
C ARG A 81 -8.15 6.40 -16.57
N ALA A 82 -7.34 7.30 -17.15
CA ALA A 82 -5.92 7.36 -16.87
C ALA A 82 -5.65 7.71 -15.39
N ILE A 83 -6.43 8.63 -14.81
CA ILE A 83 -6.33 9.00 -13.39
C ILE A 83 -6.71 7.83 -12.48
N ILE A 84 -7.84 7.15 -12.75
CA ILE A 84 -8.26 5.95 -12.00
C ILE A 84 -7.14 4.90 -12.00
N THR A 85 -6.56 4.65 -13.17
CA THR A 85 -5.50 3.65 -13.32
C THR A 85 -4.26 4.01 -12.49
N ASP A 86 -3.76 5.24 -12.59
CA ASP A 86 -2.58 5.66 -11.81
C ASP A 86 -2.84 5.67 -10.30
N ALA A 87 -4.00 6.21 -9.89
CA ALA A 87 -4.39 6.27 -8.49
C ALA A 87 -4.54 4.86 -7.89
N ALA A 88 -5.13 3.92 -8.63
CA ALA A 88 -5.27 2.53 -8.22
C ALA A 88 -3.92 1.84 -8.04
N VAL A 89 -2.96 2.07 -8.94
CA VAL A 89 -1.59 1.54 -8.82
C VAL A 89 -0.92 2.07 -7.55
N ARG A 90 -1.02 3.38 -7.27
CA ARG A 90 -0.46 3.98 -6.05
C ARG A 90 -1.11 3.45 -4.78
N ARG A 91 -2.44 3.34 -4.77
CA ARG A 91 -3.22 2.77 -3.66
C ARG A 91 -2.82 1.32 -3.42
N PHE A 92 -2.66 0.52 -4.47
CA PHE A 92 -2.20 -0.87 -4.38
C PHE A 92 -0.81 -0.97 -3.72
N GLN A 93 0.16 -0.19 -4.19
CA GLN A 93 1.50 -0.19 -3.61
C GLN A 93 1.48 0.23 -2.12
N CYS A 94 0.72 1.27 -1.78
CA CYS A 94 0.58 1.71 -0.40
C CYS A 94 -0.14 0.69 0.48
N GLN A 95 -1.16 0.01 -0.03
CA GLN A 95 -1.85 -1.05 0.71
C GLN A 95 -0.90 -2.21 1.01
N ARG A 96 -0.07 -2.59 0.04
CA ARG A 96 0.95 -3.62 0.25
C ARG A 96 1.96 -3.20 1.32
N ALA A 97 2.50 -1.97 1.23
CA ALA A 97 3.39 -1.42 2.25
C ALA A 97 2.72 -1.34 3.63
N TYR A 98 1.44 -0.97 3.69
CA TYR A 98 0.63 -0.91 4.90
C TYR A 98 0.50 -2.28 5.58
N LEU A 99 0.16 -3.33 4.81
CA LEU A 99 0.05 -4.69 5.33
C LEU A 99 1.40 -5.21 5.85
N ARG A 100 2.49 -4.95 5.12
CA ARG A 100 3.86 -5.28 5.53
C ARG A 100 4.26 -4.54 6.81
N ALA A 101 3.93 -3.25 6.90
CA ALA A 101 4.19 -2.47 8.10
C ALA A 101 3.42 -3.00 9.32
N HIS A 102 2.17 -3.42 9.15
CA HIS A 102 1.40 -4.04 10.22
C HIS A 102 2.04 -5.35 10.74
N ALA A 103 2.58 -6.19 9.85
CA ALA A 103 3.34 -7.37 10.26
C ALA A 103 4.59 -6.98 11.07
N GLY A 104 5.34 -5.96 10.62
CA GLY A 104 6.48 -5.41 11.34
C GLY A 104 6.13 -4.83 12.71
N LEU A 105 4.98 -4.15 12.84
CA LEU A 105 4.50 -3.63 14.13
C LEU A 105 4.09 -4.75 15.09
N ARG A 106 3.40 -5.80 14.60
CA ARG A 106 3.09 -6.98 15.41
C ARG A 106 4.35 -7.66 15.91
N TRP A 107 5.34 -7.82 15.03
CA TRP A 107 6.66 -8.34 15.40
C TRP A 107 7.34 -7.50 16.48
N MET A 108 7.38 -6.17 16.31
CA MET A 108 7.96 -5.23 17.27
C MET A 108 7.27 -5.34 18.64
N ASN A 109 5.94 -5.37 18.65
CA ASN A 109 5.15 -5.52 19.88
C ASN A 109 5.39 -6.87 20.56
N SER A 110 5.46 -7.96 19.79
CA SER A 110 5.80 -9.29 20.29
C SER A 110 7.18 -9.30 20.94
N ARG A 111 8.19 -8.73 20.25
CA ARG A 111 9.56 -8.60 20.76
C ARG A 111 9.59 -7.81 22.07
N ASN A 112 8.93 -6.65 22.12
CA ASN A 112 8.85 -5.84 23.34
C ASN A 112 8.20 -6.60 24.50
N SER A 113 7.16 -7.39 24.23
CA SER A 113 6.49 -8.23 25.23
C SER A 113 7.36 -9.39 25.73
N ILE A 114 8.19 -9.97 24.86
CA ILE A 114 9.13 -11.04 25.23
C ILE A 114 10.26 -10.48 26.10
N LEU A 115 10.85 -9.36 25.68
CA LEU A 115 12.03 -8.78 26.35
C LEU A 115 11.66 -8.03 27.63
N ARG A 116 10.48 -7.41 27.69
CA ARG A 116 10.02 -6.60 28.84
C ARG A 116 11.07 -5.58 29.32
N GLY A 117 11.80 -4.99 28.38
CA GLY A 117 12.90 -4.03 28.64
C GLY A 117 14.26 -4.65 28.99
N GLN A 118 14.37 -5.98 29.07
CA GLN A 118 15.64 -6.68 29.30
C GLN A 118 16.41 -6.90 28.00
N LYS A 119 17.73 -7.09 28.11
CA LYS A 119 18.54 -7.55 26.97
C LYS A 119 18.17 -8.99 26.59
N PRO A 120 18.20 -9.36 25.29
CA PRO A 120 18.04 -10.74 24.86
C PRO A 120 19.05 -11.67 25.55
N ASN A 121 18.57 -12.83 26.01
CA ASN A 121 19.41 -13.87 26.63
C ASN A 121 18.87 -15.26 26.25
N ALA A 122 19.51 -16.32 26.74
CA ALA A 122 19.16 -17.70 26.38
C ALA A 122 17.69 -18.08 26.64
N SER A 123 17.05 -17.54 27.67
CA SER A 123 15.64 -17.83 27.97
C SER A 123 14.68 -17.17 26.96
N HIS A 124 15.09 -16.08 26.31
CA HIS A 124 14.29 -15.35 25.33
C HIS A 124 14.41 -15.93 23.91
N LEU A 125 15.49 -16.67 23.62
CA LEU A 125 15.90 -17.00 22.25
C LEU A 125 14.81 -17.71 21.44
N GLY A 126 14.18 -18.75 22.01
CA GLY A 126 13.13 -19.50 21.32
C GLY A 126 11.89 -18.65 20.98
N ALA A 127 11.46 -17.81 21.92
CA ALA A 127 10.31 -16.91 21.71
C ALA A 127 10.62 -15.83 20.66
N LEU A 128 11.83 -15.28 20.65
CA LEU A 128 12.27 -14.31 19.65
C LEU A 128 12.33 -14.93 18.25
N GLN A 129 12.87 -16.15 18.13
CA GLN A 129 12.88 -16.89 16.86
C GLN A 129 11.46 -17.17 16.35
N GLN A 130 10.53 -17.50 17.25
CA GLN A 130 9.13 -17.70 16.89
C GLN A 130 8.47 -16.40 16.40
N ALA A 131 8.78 -15.26 17.02
CA ALA A 131 8.31 -13.95 16.57
C ALA A 131 8.84 -13.63 15.15
N ASP A 132 10.12 -13.87 14.89
CA ASP A 132 10.73 -13.70 13.56
C ASP A 132 10.05 -14.60 12.52
N ALA A 133 9.86 -15.89 12.84
CA ALA A 133 9.21 -16.85 11.94
C ALA A 133 7.76 -16.46 11.64
N THR A 134 7.02 -16.00 12.64
CA THR A 134 5.63 -15.52 12.48
C THR A 134 5.58 -14.34 11.51
N MET A 135 6.43 -13.34 11.70
CA MET A 135 6.51 -12.19 10.80
C MET A 135 6.83 -12.61 9.37
N ARG A 136 7.81 -13.49 9.16
CA ARG A 136 8.17 -13.99 7.82
C ARG A 136 7.00 -14.74 7.16
N ASN A 137 6.29 -15.58 7.90
CA ASN A 137 5.12 -16.28 7.40
C ASN A 137 3.99 -15.31 7.01
N GLU A 138 3.75 -14.27 7.81
CA GLU A 138 2.80 -13.21 7.47
C GLU A 138 3.21 -12.48 6.18
N LEU A 139 4.50 -12.14 6.03
CA LEU A 139 5.00 -11.48 4.82
C LEU A 139 4.86 -12.36 3.57
N LEU A 140 5.10 -13.66 3.68
CA LEU A 140 4.89 -14.61 2.58
C LEU A 140 3.41 -14.70 2.16
N ALA A 141 2.48 -14.53 3.10
CA ALA A 141 1.05 -14.53 2.81
C ALA A 141 0.57 -13.24 2.09
N ILE A 142 1.31 -12.13 2.21
CA ILE A 142 1.00 -10.85 1.54
C ILE A 142 1.43 -10.92 0.07
N SER A 143 0.69 -11.70 -0.72
CA SER A 143 0.81 -11.73 -2.18
C SER A 143 0.10 -10.55 -2.85
N ASP A 144 0.49 -10.23 -4.08
CA ASP A 144 -0.19 -9.20 -4.87
C ASP A 144 -1.70 -9.51 -5.06
N ALA A 145 -2.04 -10.80 -5.23
CA ALA A 145 -3.43 -11.25 -5.31
C ALA A 145 -4.20 -11.02 -4.00
N TYR A 146 -3.56 -11.26 -2.86
CA TYR A 146 -4.16 -10.99 -1.55
C TYR A 146 -4.43 -9.48 -1.36
N VAL A 147 -3.49 -8.63 -1.75
CA VAL A 147 -3.64 -7.16 -1.68
C VAL A 147 -4.80 -6.69 -2.55
N GLU A 148 -4.84 -7.13 -3.81
CA GLU A 148 -5.89 -6.72 -4.76
C GLU A 148 -7.27 -7.19 -4.31
N ASN A 149 -7.39 -8.45 -3.90
CA ASN A 149 -8.66 -8.99 -3.40
C ASN A 149 -9.14 -8.25 -2.15
N THR A 150 -8.22 -7.87 -1.24
CA THR A 150 -8.56 -7.09 -0.04
C THR A 150 -9.16 -5.73 -0.42
N LEU A 151 -8.54 -5.01 -1.36
CA LEU A 151 -9.02 -3.70 -1.81
C LEU A 151 -10.37 -3.83 -2.54
N ARG A 152 -10.47 -4.76 -3.49
CA ARG A 152 -11.69 -4.95 -4.27
C ARG A 152 -12.86 -5.42 -3.41
N ALA A 153 -12.63 -6.33 -2.47
CA ALA A 153 -13.67 -6.77 -1.54
C ALA A 153 -14.16 -5.63 -0.65
N ALA A 154 -13.25 -4.79 -0.13
CA ALA A 154 -13.62 -3.64 0.69
C ALA A 154 -14.44 -2.59 -0.09
N ASP A 155 -14.08 -2.34 -1.34
CA ASP A 155 -14.82 -1.41 -2.19
C ASP A 155 -16.19 -1.96 -2.62
N ALA A 156 -16.26 -3.24 -2.97
CA ALA A 156 -17.50 -3.91 -3.32
C ALA A 156 -18.48 -3.96 -2.15
N ALA A 157 -17.98 -4.22 -0.93
CA ALA A 157 -18.79 -4.20 0.30
C ALA A 157 -19.39 -2.81 0.59
N GLN A 158 -18.76 -1.75 0.09
CA GLN A 158 -19.25 -0.37 0.20
C GLN A 158 -20.14 0.05 -1.00
N GLY A 159 -20.37 -0.84 -1.97
CA GLY A 159 -21.18 -0.54 -3.15
C GLY A 159 -20.55 0.47 -4.11
N LYS A 160 -19.22 0.63 -4.09
CA LYS A 160 -18.50 1.56 -4.98
C LYS A 160 -18.59 1.11 -6.43
N TRP A 161 -18.43 2.06 -7.37
CA TRP A 161 -18.40 1.77 -8.80
C TRP A 161 -17.02 1.29 -9.25
N LEU A 162 -16.91 0.04 -9.71
CA LEU A 162 -15.62 -0.62 -9.98
C LEU A 162 -15.40 -1.02 -11.44
N ASN A 163 -16.33 -0.67 -12.34
CA ASN A 163 -16.35 -1.18 -13.71
C ASN A 163 -15.08 -0.86 -14.52
N GLU A 164 -14.37 0.21 -14.17
CA GLU A 164 -13.17 0.66 -14.87
C GLU A 164 -11.90 0.63 -14.00
N ASP A 165 -11.97 -0.01 -12.84
CA ASP A 165 -10.77 -0.27 -12.05
C ASP A 165 -9.82 -1.18 -12.82
N PRO A 166 -8.49 -0.94 -12.78
CA PRO A 166 -7.54 -1.79 -13.46
C PRO A 166 -7.52 -3.19 -12.83
N SER A 167 -7.31 -4.20 -13.67
CA SER A 167 -7.08 -5.57 -13.20
C SER A 167 -5.72 -5.69 -12.53
N LEU A 168 -5.53 -6.73 -11.71
CA LEU A 168 -4.22 -7.01 -11.11
C LEU A 168 -3.11 -7.12 -12.16
N ALA A 169 -3.39 -7.77 -13.30
CA ALA A 169 -2.43 -7.91 -14.39
C ALA A 169 -2.00 -6.54 -14.98
N GLN A 170 -2.95 -5.61 -15.14
CA GLN A 170 -2.66 -4.25 -15.59
C GLN A 170 -1.82 -3.49 -14.57
N ILE A 171 -2.16 -3.59 -13.28
CA ILE A 171 -1.37 -2.99 -12.19
C ILE A 171 0.07 -3.52 -12.24
N GLN A 172 0.25 -4.84 -12.32
CA GLN A 172 1.57 -5.47 -12.37
C GLN A 172 2.38 -5.04 -13.59
N GLN A 173 1.75 -4.96 -14.77
CA GLN A 173 2.40 -4.48 -15.99
C GLN A 173 2.90 -3.04 -15.84
N ILE A 174 2.10 -2.14 -15.27
CA ILE A 174 2.49 -0.74 -15.01
C ILE A 174 3.65 -0.66 -14.02
N LEU A 175 3.63 -1.50 -12.98
CA LEU A 175 4.72 -1.56 -12.00
C LEU A 175 6.02 -2.07 -12.64
N MET A 176 5.94 -3.02 -13.57
CA MET A 176 7.11 -3.50 -14.31
C MET A 176 7.67 -2.44 -15.26
N SER A 177 6.83 -1.64 -15.92
CA SER A 177 7.30 -0.58 -16.83
C SER A 177 7.92 0.63 -16.13
N ARG A 178 7.75 0.76 -14.81
CA ARG A 178 8.29 1.87 -13.99
C ARG A 178 9.61 1.53 -13.29
N ARG A 179 10.09 0.29 -13.41
CA ARG A 179 11.40 -0.16 -12.89
C ARG A 179 12.48 0.05 -13.94
#